data_AF-A0A976K908-F1
#
_entry.id   AF-A0A976K908-F1
#
_cell.length_a   1.000
_cell.length_b   1.000
_cell.length_c   1.000
_cell.angle_alpha   90.00
_cell.angle_beta   90.00
_cell.angle_gamma   90.00
#
_symmetry.space_group_name_H-M   'P 1'
#
loop_
_entity.id
_entity.type
_entity.pdbx_description
1 polymer ?
#
loop_
_entity_poly.entity_id
_entity_poly.type
_entity_poly.pdbx_seq_one_letter_code
_entity_poly.pdbx_strand_id
1 'polypeptide(L)'
;MSCGQFDLWIVSDDPADRERALIHAAGCPRCGEIARGQDWLAGEAESWRGSVEAPAGLENRIRLALGGALPEPDIVPEVTESEEGSDTFRRSLVWGALAASFLVGAAIGLFQFRLAPRAPEEARTLLVADQLDAAREVERERVREIATLERAVAPVLAQTRDPKLASQRASRLLEYQDRLAFLDSTISDARGFVSRNPGHAGARDVLLSAYRDKTDVLREVLALEERSWTNEPRDS
;
A
#
# COMPACT_ATOMS: atom_id res chain seq x y z
N MET A 1 -10.86 19.92 -26.67
CA MET A 1 -10.18 19.03 -25.71
C MET A 1 -9.01 18.38 -26.41
N SER A 2 -7.84 18.33 -25.78
CA SER A 2 -6.68 17.63 -26.34
C SER A 2 -6.69 16.15 -25.93
N CYS A 3 -6.04 15.29 -26.71
CA CYS A 3 -5.90 13.87 -26.34
C CYS A 3 -5.17 13.68 -25.00
N GLY A 4 -4.30 14.62 -24.60
CA GLY A 4 -3.63 14.55 -23.29
C GLY A 4 -4.57 14.80 -22.11
N GLN A 5 -5.63 15.58 -22.29
CA GLN A 5 -6.67 15.77 -21.26
C GLN A 5 -7.57 14.54 -21.14
N PHE A 6 -7.79 13.82 -22.23
CA PHE A 6 -8.58 12.59 -22.25
C PHE A 6 -7.98 11.53 -21.31
N ASP A 7 -6.67 11.31 -21.35
CA ASP A 7 -5.99 10.28 -20.52
C ASP A 7 -6.20 10.51 -19.01
N LEU A 8 -6.30 11.77 -18.57
CA LEU A 8 -6.58 12.12 -17.18
C LEU A 8 -8.05 11.94 -16.83
N TRP A 9 -8.96 12.32 -17.73
CA TRP A 9 -10.39 12.36 -17.44
C TRP A 9 -11.08 11.00 -17.55
N ILE A 10 -10.58 10.12 -18.41
CA ILE A 10 -11.18 8.80 -18.59
C ILE A 10 -11.02 7.90 -17.35
N VAL A 11 -10.01 8.16 -16.52
CA VAL A 11 -9.77 7.47 -15.23
C VAL A 11 -10.25 8.27 -14.01
N SER A 12 -10.94 9.40 -14.21
CA SER A 12 -11.45 10.23 -13.11
C SER A 12 -12.68 9.59 -12.44
N ASP A 13 -12.79 9.74 -11.12
CA ASP A 13 -13.98 9.36 -10.35
C ASP A 13 -15.13 10.37 -10.52
N ASP A 14 -14.86 11.56 -11.09
CA ASP A 14 -15.90 12.56 -11.39
C ASP A 14 -16.70 12.16 -12.65
N PRO A 15 -18.02 11.93 -12.54
CA PRO A 15 -18.85 11.57 -13.69
C PRO A 15 -18.84 12.63 -14.81
N ALA A 16 -18.65 13.91 -14.47
CA ALA A 16 -18.61 14.98 -15.46
C ALA A 16 -17.30 14.97 -16.28
N ASP A 17 -16.17 14.62 -15.66
CA ASP A 17 -14.91 14.40 -16.38
C ASP A 17 -15.03 13.21 -17.32
N ARG A 18 -15.60 12.10 -16.83
CA ARG A 18 -15.78 10.90 -17.62
C ARG A 18 -16.70 11.13 -18.81
N GLU A 19 -17.81 11.84 -18.63
CA GLU A 19 -18.71 12.23 -19.72
C GLU A 19 -17.98 13.08 -20.78
N ARG A 20 -17.20 14.07 -20.34
CA ARG A 20 -16.37 14.90 -21.22
C ARG A 20 -15.38 14.04 -22.02
N ALA A 21 -14.71 13.09 -21.39
CA ALA A 21 -13.78 12.17 -22.05
C ALA A 21 -14.49 11.31 -23.12
N LEU A 22 -15.69 10.80 -22.82
CA LEU A 22 -16.49 10.00 -23.75
C LEU A 22 -16.96 10.81 -24.96
N ILE A 23 -17.37 12.08 -24.77
CA ILE A 23 -17.70 13.00 -25.87
C ILE A 23 -16.49 13.20 -26.79
N HIS A 24 -15.28 13.36 -26.23
CA HIS A 24 -14.07 13.46 -27.03
C HIS A 24 -13.73 12.17 -27.78
N ALA A 25 -13.85 11.02 -27.11
CA ALA A 25 -13.60 9.71 -27.71
C ALA A 25 -14.51 9.42 -28.91
N ALA A 26 -15.77 9.90 -28.88
CA ALA A 26 -16.69 9.80 -30.01
C ALA A 26 -16.20 10.55 -31.26
N GLY A 27 -15.42 11.62 -31.09
CA GLY A 27 -14.84 12.43 -32.17
C GLY A 27 -13.40 12.09 -32.55
N CYS A 28 -12.71 11.21 -31.81
CA CYS A 28 -11.30 10.91 -32.00
C CYS A 28 -11.06 9.39 -32.08
N PRO A 29 -10.68 8.82 -33.25
CA PRO A 29 -10.53 7.37 -33.41
C PRO A 29 -9.59 6.71 -32.40
N ARG A 30 -8.43 7.34 -32.13
CA ARG A 30 -7.45 6.85 -31.15
C ARG A 30 -8.02 6.81 -29.73
N CYS A 31 -8.67 7.87 -29.29
CA CYS A 31 -9.25 7.91 -27.94
C CYS A 31 -10.48 6.98 -27.83
N GLY A 32 -11.22 6.79 -28.93
CA GLY A 32 -12.29 5.81 -29.05
C GLY A 32 -11.83 4.37 -28.87
N GLU A 33 -10.63 4.01 -29.37
CA GLU A 33 -10.04 2.70 -29.12
C GLU A 33 -9.69 2.50 -27.64
N ILE A 34 -9.11 3.51 -26.99
CA ILE A 34 -8.76 3.46 -25.57
C ILE A 34 -10.02 3.30 -24.71
N ALA A 35 -11.06 4.11 -24.97
CA ALA A 35 -12.33 4.03 -24.24
C ALA A 35 -12.97 2.63 -24.34
N ARG A 36 -13.02 2.06 -25.56
CA ARG A 36 -13.52 0.69 -25.78
C ARG A 36 -12.70 -0.36 -25.03
N GLY A 37 -11.38 -0.20 -24.99
CA GLY A 37 -10.49 -1.08 -24.22
C GLY A 37 -10.78 -1.02 -22.73
N GLN A 38 -11.07 0.16 -22.18
CA GLN A 38 -11.45 0.30 -20.78
C GLN A 38 -12.82 -0.29 -20.46
N ASP A 39 -13.82 -0.08 -21.32
CA ASP A 39 -15.14 -0.70 -21.14
C ASP A 39 -15.03 -2.24 -21.16
N TRP A 40 -14.19 -2.79 -22.05
CA TRP A 40 -13.90 -4.22 -22.09
C TRP A 40 -13.22 -4.71 -20.79
N LEU A 41 -12.19 -4.00 -20.31
CA LEU A 41 -11.52 -4.34 -19.04
C LEU A 41 -12.47 -4.26 -17.84
N ALA A 42 -13.36 -3.27 -17.80
CA ALA A 42 -14.35 -3.14 -16.74
C ALA A 42 -15.34 -4.30 -16.75
N GLY A 43 -15.77 -4.74 -17.94
CA GLY A 43 -16.59 -5.95 -18.11
C GLY A 43 -15.90 -7.22 -17.62
N GLU A 44 -14.62 -7.42 -17.97
CA GLU A 44 -13.84 -8.56 -17.48
C GLU A 44 -13.62 -8.52 -15.97
N ALA A 45 -13.31 -7.35 -15.40
CA ALA A 45 -13.15 -7.21 -13.96
C ALA A 45 -14.43 -7.56 -13.18
N GLU A 46 -15.60 -7.17 -13.71
CA GLU A 46 -16.89 -7.55 -13.14
C GLU A 46 -17.16 -9.07 -13.27
N SER A 47 -16.78 -9.66 -14.40
CA SER A 47 -16.87 -11.11 -14.62
C SER A 47 -16.04 -11.90 -13.60
N TRP A 48 -14.86 -11.38 -13.24
CA TRP A 48 -13.98 -11.99 -12.24
C TRP A 48 -14.51 -11.86 -10.81
N ARG A 49 -15.16 -10.75 -10.47
CA ARG A 49 -15.83 -10.63 -9.15
C ARG A 49 -16.93 -11.66 -8.96
N GLY A 50 -17.63 -12.01 -10.05
CA GLY A 50 -18.68 -13.04 -10.01
C GLY A 50 -18.16 -14.48 -10.03
N SER A 51 -16.92 -14.72 -10.48
CA SER A 51 -16.41 -16.09 -10.71
C SER A 51 -15.55 -16.65 -9.58
N VAL A 52 -15.09 -15.80 -8.66
CA VAL A 52 -14.24 -16.23 -7.53
C VAL A 52 -15.06 -16.21 -6.25
N GLU A 53 -15.65 -17.35 -5.90
CA GLU A 53 -16.06 -17.59 -4.52
C GLU A 53 -14.82 -17.65 -3.63
N ALA A 54 -14.78 -16.78 -2.61
CA ALA A 54 -13.73 -16.86 -1.61
C ALA A 54 -13.74 -18.26 -0.97
N PRO A 55 -12.59 -18.94 -0.83
CA PRO A 55 -12.53 -20.23 -0.16
C PRO A 55 -13.16 -20.14 1.23
N ALA A 56 -13.98 -21.12 1.60
CA ALA A 56 -14.63 -21.16 2.90
C ALA A 56 -13.61 -20.94 4.03
N GLY A 57 -13.91 -19.98 4.92
CA GLY A 57 -13.04 -19.64 6.05
C GLY A 57 -11.84 -18.74 5.72
N LEU A 58 -11.69 -18.22 4.50
CA LEU A 58 -10.66 -17.22 4.17
C LEU A 58 -10.74 -16.01 5.12
N GLU A 59 -11.95 -15.52 5.39
CA GLU A 59 -12.17 -14.38 6.28
C GLU A 59 -11.72 -14.67 7.73
N ASN A 60 -11.99 -15.87 8.25
CA ASN A 60 -11.49 -16.28 9.56
C ASN A 60 -9.96 -16.36 9.59
N ARG A 61 -9.32 -16.86 8.52
CA ARG A 61 -7.86 -16.88 8.41
C ARG A 61 -7.28 -15.46 8.35
N ILE A 62 -7.91 -14.55 7.61
CA ILE A 62 -7.52 -13.14 7.58
C ILE A 62 -7.66 -12.51 8.96
N ARG A 63 -8.77 -12.74 9.66
CA ARG A 63 -9.01 -12.22 11.02
C ARG A 63 -8.00 -12.75 12.05
N LEU A 64 -7.63 -14.03 11.93
CA LEU A 64 -6.56 -14.65 12.73
C LEU A 64 -5.18 -14.08 12.38
N ALA A 65 -4.88 -13.87 11.09
CA ALA A 65 -3.62 -13.31 10.63
C ALA A 65 -3.44 -11.83 10.99
N LEU A 66 -4.54 -11.07 11.01
CA LEU A 66 -4.59 -9.69 11.51
C LEU A 66 -4.61 -9.61 13.05
N GLY A 67 -4.50 -10.76 13.73
CA GLY A 67 -4.10 -10.81 15.13
C GLY A 67 -5.18 -10.45 16.15
N GLY A 68 -6.46 -10.77 15.92
CA GLY A 68 -7.50 -10.64 16.97
C GLY A 68 -7.66 -9.23 17.56
N ALA A 69 -7.15 -8.20 16.88
CA ALA A 69 -7.08 -6.82 17.36
C ALA A 69 -8.04 -5.88 16.63
N LEU A 70 -9.12 -6.42 16.04
CA LEU A 70 -10.33 -5.62 15.95
C LEU A 70 -10.94 -5.64 17.35
N PRO A 71 -11.16 -4.49 18.00
CA PRO A 71 -11.81 -4.48 19.30
C PRO A 71 -13.11 -5.26 19.18
N GLU A 72 -13.26 -6.31 20.00
CA GLU A 72 -14.58 -6.86 20.25
C GLU A 72 -15.47 -5.67 20.62
N PRO A 73 -16.63 -5.48 19.96
CA PRO A 73 -17.54 -4.44 20.39
C PRO A 73 -17.84 -4.72 21.86
N ASP A 74 -17.41 -3.79 22.72
CA ASP A 74 -17.53 -3.88 24.18
C ASP A 74 -18.91 -4.45 24.52
N ILE A 75 -18.90 -5.59 25.20
CA ILE A 75 -20.08 -6.25 25.69
C ILE A 75 -20.77 -5.24 26.61
N VAL A 76 -21.80 -4.59 26.08
CA VAL A 76 -22.62 -3.62 26.81
C VAL A 76 -23.14 -4.34 28.07
N PRO A 77 -22.96 -3.75 29.27
CA PRO A 77 -23.36 -4.41 30.51
C PRO A 77 -24.85 -4.77 30.45
N GLU A 78 -25.12 -6.01 30.82
CA GLU A 78 -26.43 -6.63 30.92
C GLU A 78 -27.31 -5.81 31.88
N VAL A 79 -28.12 -4.92 31.30
CA VAL A 79 -29.19 -4.21 32.01
C VAL A 79 -30.29 -5.23 32.29
N THR A 80 -30.31 -5.67 33.53
CA THR A 80 -31.37 -6.46 34.14
C THR A 80 -32.57 -5.56 34.39
N GLU A 81 -33.46 -5.40 33.41
CA GLU A 81 -34.80 -4.87 33.68
C GLU A 81 -35.88 -5.59 32.88
N SER A 82 -36.62 -6.41 33.64
CA SER A 82 -38.07 -6.44 33.76
C SER A 82 -38.91 -6.66 32.50
N GLU A 83 -39.69 -7.73 32.60
CA GLU A 83 -40.64 -8.23 31.62
C GLU A 83 -41.76 -7.24 31.26
N GLU A 84 -42.30 -7.48 30.06
CA GLU A 84 -43.60 -7.04 29.53
C GLU A 84 -43.70 -5.63 28.90
N GLY A 85 -43.49 -5.61 27.58
CA GLY A 85 -44.35 -4.83 26.68
C GLY A 85 -43.64 -3.99 25.60
N SER A 86 -44.03 -4.23 24.35
CA SER A 86 -43.82 -3.39 23.15
C SER A 86 -42.56 -3.63 22.29
N ASP A 87 -42.57 -4.76 21.58
CA ASP A 87 -41.47 -5.25 20.72
C ASP A 87 -41.40 -4.63 19.30
N THR A 88 -42.21 -3.61 18.99
CA THR A 88 -42.28 -3.05 17.62
C THR A 88 -41.71 -1.62 17.49
N PHE A 89 -41.44 -0.91 18.59
CA PHE A 89 -41.02 0.50 18.51
C PHE A 89 -39.50 0.71 18.60
N ARG A 90 -38.74 -0.21 19.24
CA ARG A 90 -37.28 -0.07 19.44
C ARG A 90 -36.43 -0.32 18.19
N ARG A 91 -36.92 -1.08 17.21
CA ARG A 91 -36.18 -1.41 15.98
C ARG A 91 -36.01 -0.21 15.03
N SER A 92 -36.83 0.83 15.16
CA SER A 92 -36.75 2.05 14.35
C SER A 92 -35.76 3.09 14.90
N LEU A 93 -35.44 3.07 16.19
CA LEU A 93 -34.62 4.11 16.83
C LEU A 93 -33.11 3.88 16.65
N VAL A 94 -32.67 2.62 16.55
CA VAL A 94 -31.24 2.27 16.35
C VAL A 94 -30.75 2.67 14.95
N TRP A 95 -31.60 2.57 13.92
CA TRP A 95 -31.26 3.02 12.56
C TRP A 95 -31.21 4.55 12.41
N GLY A 96 -32.00 5.28 13.21
CA GLY A 96 -32.00 6.75 13.21
C GLY A 96 -30.69 7.37 13.72
N ALA A 97 -30.05 6.74 14.71
CA ALA A 97 -28.81 7.24 15.30
C ALA A 97 -27.59 7.09 14.36
N LEU A 98 -27.54 6.02 13.55
CA LEU A 98 -26.48 5.80 12.55
C LEU A 98 -26.58 6.74 11.34
N ALA A 99 -27.81 7.08 10.91
CA ALA A 99 -28.00 8.03 9.81
C ALA A 99 -27.59 9.47 10.19
N ALA A 100 -27.84 9.87 11.44
CA ALA A 100 -27.52 11.22 11.92
C ALA A 100 -25.99 11.45 12.03
N SER A 101 -25.23 10.47 12.51
CA SER A 101 -23.76 10.59 12.62
C SER A 101 -23.06 10.59 11.26
N PHE A 102 -23.58 9.84 10.26
CA PHE A 102 -23.07 9.90 8.90
C PHE A 102 -23.27 11.27 8.25
N LEU A 103 -24.43 11.90 8.46
CA LEU A 103 -24.73 13.25 7.93
C LEU A 103 -23.85 14.33 8.57
N VAL A 104 -23.56 14.24 9.88
CA VAL A 104 -22.66 15.18 10.57
C VAL A 104 -21.22 15.02 10.08
N GLY A 105 -20.74 13.78 9.92
CA GLY A 105 -19.42 13.51 9.35
C GLY A 105 -19.28 14.04 7.91
N ALA A 106 -20.29 13.81 7.07
CA ALA A 106 -20.33 14.32 5.70
C ALA A 106 -20.36 15.86 5.65
N ALA A 107 -21.12 16.51 6.54
CA ALA A 107 -21.19 17.96 6.61
C ALA A 107 -19.85 18.60 7.04
N ILE A 108 -19.16 18.00 8.02
CA ILE A 108 -17.83 18.47 8.46
C ILE A 108 -16.81 18.28 7.32
N GLY A 109 -16.83 17.13 6.65
CA GLY A 109 -15.97 16.87 5.48
C GLY A 109 -16.20 17.87 4.35
N LEU A 110 -17.46 18.16 4.02
CA LEU A 110 -17.81 19.12 2.97
C LEU A 110 -17.43 20.57 3.34
N PHE A 111 -17.56 20.93 4.61
CA PHE A 111 -17.20 22.26 5.11
C PHE A 111 -15.69 22.49 5.07
N GLN A 112 -14.88 21.49 5.47
CA GLN A 112 -13.42 21.50 5.34
C GLN A 112 -12.99 21.62 3.86
N PHE A 113 -13.65 20.90 2.95
CA PHE A 113 -13.34 20.94 1.53
C PHE A 113 -13.70 22.28 0.87
N ARG A 114 -14.78 22.95 1.31
CA ARG A 114 -15.21 24.25 0.78
C ARG A 114 -14.40 25.44 1.32
N LEU A 115 -13.85 25.32 2.51
CA LEU A 115 -13.05 26.38 3.13
C LEU A 115 -11.56 26.26 2.86
N ALA A 116 -11.10 25.17 2.23
CA ALA A 116 -9.73 25.07 1.76
C ALA A 116 -9.44 26.25 0.80
N PRO A 117 -8.60 27.23 1.21
CA PRO A 117 -8.28 28.35 0.34
C PRO A 117 -7.64 27.77 -0.92
N ARG A 118 -8.16 28.16 -2.09
CA ARG A 118 -7.52 27.85 -3.36
C ARG A 118 -6.15 28.52 -3.34
N ALA A 119 -5.12 27.75 -2.96
CA ALA A 119 -3.75 28.21 -3.03
C ALA A 119 -3.50 28.69 -4.47
N PRO A 120 -2.90 29.88 -4.66
CA PRO A 120 -2.58 30.39 -5.98
C PRO A 120 -1.80 29.33 -6.76
N GLU A 121 -2.12 29.16 -8.03
CA GLU A 121 -1.60 28.09 -8.89
C GLU A 121 -0.06 28.06 -8.92
N GLU A 122 0.56 29.23 -8.75
CA GLU A 122 2.01 29.45 -8.63
C GLU A 122 2.62 28.92 -7.31
N ALA A 123 1.85 28.87 -6.22
CA ALA A 123 2.31 28.29 -4.96
C ALA A 123 2.25 26.74 -4.99
N ARG A 124 1.36 26.16 -5.79
CA ARG A 124 1.26 24.69 -5.94
C ARG A 124 2.44 24.11 -6.70
N THR A 125 2.95 24.80 -7.71
CA THR A 125 4.11 24.33 -8.49
C THR A 125 5.42 24.37 -7.70
N LEU A 126 5.60 25.38 -6.83
CA LEU A 126 6.78 25.47 -5.96
C LEU A 126 6.78 24.40 -4.86
N LEU A 127 5.64 24.16 -4.21
CA LEU A 127 5.53 23.12 -3.18
C LEU A 127 5.81 21.71 -3.71
N VAL A 128 5.46 21.42 -4.97
CA VAL A 128 5.73 20.12 -5.60
C VAL A 128 7.22 19.93 -5.91
N ALA A 129 7.94 21.00 -6.27
CA ALA A 129 9.38 20.94 -6.49
C ALA A 129 10.14 20.67 -5.19
N ASP A 130 9.81 21.40 -4.12
CA ASP A 130 10.45 21.23 -2.81
C ASP A 130 10.20 19.82 -2.23
N GLN A 131 8.98 19.30 -2.36
CA GLN A 131 8.64 17.94 -1.94
C GLN A 131 9.41 16.88 -2.72
N LEU A 132 9.58 17.08 -4.04
CA LEU A 132 10.34 16.18 -4.88
C LEU A 132 11.81 16.14 -4.50
N ASP A 133 12.40 17.30 -4.20
CA ASP A 133 13.80 17.39 -3.78
C ASP A 133 14.04 16.83 -2.38
N ALA A 134 13.11 17.05 -1.45
CA ALA A 134 13.14 16.39 -0.14
C ALA A 134 13.09 14.87 -0.28
N ALA A 135 12.21 14.34 -1.13
CA ALA A 135 12.11 12.90 -1.36
C ALA A 135 13.38 12.32 -2.00
N ARG A 136 14.00 13.05 -2.95
CA ARG A 136 15.29 12.67 -3.54
C ARG A 136 16.42 12.64 -2.51
N GLU A 137 16.44 13.53 -1.53
CA GLU A 137 17.46 13.49 -0.47
C GLU A 137 17.29 12.24 0.41
N VAL A 138 16.05 11.93 0.80
CA VAL A 138 15.76 10.69 1.55
C VAL A 138 16.20 9.45 0.76
N GLU A 139 15.94 9.40 -0.55
CA GLU A 139 16.43 8.32 -1.42
C GLU A 139 17.95 8.21 -1.43
N ARG A 140 18.67 9.34 -1.54
CA ARG A 140 20.14 9.35 -1.51
C ARG A 140 20.68 8.83 -0.19
N GLU A 141 20.09 9.23 0.93
CA GLU A 141 20.47 8.76 2.26
C GLU A 141 20.29 7.25 2.38
N ARG A 142 19.14 6.71 1.95
CA ARG A 142 18.86 5.27 1.97
C ARG A 142 19.81 4.47 1.10
N VAL A 143 20.15 4.97 -0.09
CA VAL A 143 21.13 4.31 -0.97
C VAL A 143 22.51 4.23 -0.30
N ARG A 144 22.96 5.28 0.40
CA ARG A 144 24.24 5.26 1.13
C ARG A 144 24.23 4.28 2.30
N GLU A 145 23.11 4.23 3.04
CA GLU A 145 22.90 3.29 4.14
C GLU A 145 22.96 1.84 3.64
N ILE A 146 22.19 1.50 2.60
CA ILE A 146 22.19 0.18 1.97
C ILE A 146 23.60 -0.20 1.52
N ALA A 147 24.30 0.68 0.82
CA ALA A 147 25.67 0.40 0.35
C ALA A 147 26.67 0.17 1.50
N THR A 148 26.39 0.70 2.69
CA THR A 148 27.20 0.46 3.90
C THR A 148 26.89 -0.90 4.50
N LEU A 149 25.61 -1.24 4.62
CA LEU A 149 25.16 -2.53 5.14
C LEU A 149 25.54 -3.69 4.22
N GLU A 150 25.42 -3.54 2.89
CA GLU A 150 25.84 -4.56 1.92
C GLU A 150 27.32 -4.92 2.05
N ARG A 151 28.18 -3.92 2.25
CA ARG A 151 29.62 -4.16 2.47
C ARG A 151 29.87 -4.95 3.76
N ALA A 152 29.11 -4.67 4.82
CA ALA A 152 29.20 -5.40 6.08
C ALA A 152 28.66 -6.83 5.98
N VAL A 153 27.58 -7.03 5.23
CA VAL A 153 26.89 -8.32 5.06
C VAL A 153 27.60 -9.25 4.07
N ALA A 154 28.32 -8.70 3.09
CA ALA A 154 29.03 -9.48 2.06
C ALA A 154 29.86 -10.67 2.59
N PRO A 155 30.73 -10.53 3.61
CA PRO A 155 31.47 -11.67 4.16
C PRO A 155 30.56 -12.72 4.81
N VAL A 156 29.46 -12.33 5.45
CA VAL A 156 28.49 -13.25 6.07
C VAL A 156 27.79 -14.09 5.02
N LEU A 157 27.33 -13.46 3.93
CA LEU A 157 26.68 -14.17 2.82
C LEU A 157 27.67 -15.05 2.05
N ALA A 158 28.95 -14.68 1.97
CA ALA A 158 29.97 -15.52 1.34
C ALA A 158 30.16 -16.88 2.06
N GLN A 159 29.82 -16.97 3.35
CA GLN A 159 29.88 -18.22 4.13
C GLN A 159 28.94 -19.31 3.58
N THR A 160 27.91 -18.98 2.79
CA THR A 160 27.02 -20.00 2.21
C THR A 160 27.73 -21.00 1.29
N ARG A 161 28.93 -20.64 0.82
CA ARG A 161 29.77 -21.50 -0.01
C ARG A 161 30.67 -22.42 0.81
N ASP A 162 30.73 -22.26 2.13
CA ASP A 162 31.54 -23.12 3.00
C ASP A 162 30.82 -24.47 3.21
N PRO A 163 31.38 -25.60 2.75
CA PRO A 163 30.78 -26.91 2.96
C PRO A 163 30.77 -27.35 4.42
N LYS A 164 31.53 -26.69 5.30
CA LYS A 164 31.55 -26.96 6.74
C LYS A 164 30.48 -26.20 7.52
N LEU A 165 29.75 -25.29 6.86
CA LEU A 165 28.70 -24.53 7.52
C LEU A 165 27.55 -25.47 7.94
N ALA A 166 27.06 -25.31 9.16
CA ALA A 166 25.90 -26.07 9.63
C ALA A 166 24.71 -25.90 8.65
N SER A 167 24.08 -27.01 8.27
CA SER A 167 23.04 -27.03 7.22
C SER A 167 21.90 -26.03 7.46
N GLN A 168 21.43 -25.92 8.70
CA GLN A 168 20.38 -24.97 9.08
C GLN A 168 20.80 -23.51 8.84
N ARG A 169 22.06 -23.16 9.12
CA ARG A 169 22.58 -21.80 8.90
C ARG A 169 22.74 -21.52 7.42
N ALA A 170 23.26 -22.49 6.66
CA ALA A 170 23.38 -22.39 5.20
C ALA A 170 22.01 -22.14 4.54
N SER A 171 20.99 -22.93 4.88
CA SER A 171 19.63 -22.75 4.36
C SER A 171 19.06 -21.37 4.66
N ARG A 172 19.23 -20.88 5.90
CA ARG A 172 18.74 -19.54 6.28
C ARG A 172 19.45 -18.44 5.49
N LEU A 173 20.77 -18.51 5.35
CA LEU A 173 21.51 -17.51 4.57
C LEU A 173 21.15 -17.53 3.08
N LEU A 174 20.84 -18.71 2.51
CA LEU A 174 20.32 -18.81 1.15
C LEU A 174 18.95 -18.14 1.00
N GLU A 175 18.03 -18.36 1.95
CA GLU A 175 16.73 -17.67 1.98
C GLU A 175 16.90 -16.13 2.00
N TYR A 176 17.85 -15.63 2.79
CA TYR A 176 18.19 -14.21 2.80
C TYR A 176 18.78 -13.72 1.46
N GLN A 177 19.62 -14.51 0.79
CA GLN A 177 20.13 -14.17 -0.54
C GLN A 177 19.00 -14.06 -1.57
N ASP A 178 18.07 -15.00 -1.56
CA ASP A 178 16.92 -14.98 -2.47
C ASP A 178 16.02 -13.77 -2.21
N ARG A 179 15.75 -13.45 -0.92
CA ARG A 179 14.96 -12.28 -0.54
C ARG A 179 15.66 -10.96 -0.94
N LEU A 180 16.97 -10.86 -0.77
CA LEU A 180 17.74 -9.69 -1.21
C LEU A 180 17.72 -9.53 -2.73
N ALA A 181 17.88 -10.63 -3.49
CA ALA A 181 17.81 -10.61 -4.94
C ALA A 181 16.42 -10.15 -5.44
N PHE A 182 15.34 -10.59 -4.80
CA PHE A 182 13.99 -10.12 -5.09
C PHE A 182 13.82 -8.61 -4.83
N LEU A 183 14.31 -8.12 -3.69
CA LEU A 183 14.27 -6.70 -3.36
C LEU A 183 15.10 -5.85 -4.33
N ASP A 184 16.24 -6.37 -4.81
CA ASP A 184 17.07 -5.71 -5.81
C ASP A 184 16.34 -5.54 -7.15
N SER A 185 15.64 -6.58 -7.60
CA SER A 185 14.78 -6.49 -8.79
C SER A 185 13.68 -5.44 -8.59
N THR A 186 12.98 -5.48 -7.46
CA THR A 186 11.89 -4.54 -7.13
C THR A 186 12.39 -3.10 -7.11
N ILE A 187 13.54 -2.84 -6.47
CA ILE A 187 14.18 -1.52 -6.43
C ILE A 187 14.56 -1.09 -7.85
N SER A 188 15.13 -1.97 -8.66
CA SER A 188 15.51 -1.68 -10.05
C SER A 188 14.28 -1.25 -10.87
N ASP A 189 13.19 -2.02 -10.80
CA ASP A 189 11.95 -1.74 -11.54
C ASP A 189 11.29 -0.43 -11.09
N ALA A 190 11.19 -0.22 -9.78
CA ALA A 190 10.62 1.00 -9.21
C ALA A 190 11.45 2.23 -9.57
N ARG A 191 12.79 2.16 -9.53
CA ARG A 191 13.66 3.25 -10.01
C ARG A 191 13.47 3.51 -11.50
N GLY A 192 13.36 2.46 -12.30
CA GLY A 192 13.04 2.56 -13.73
C GLY A 192 11.74 3.32 -13.96
N PHE A 193 10.69 3.00 -13.20
CA PHE A 193 9.41 3.70 -13.30
C PHE A 193 9.48 5.16 -12.83
N VAL A 194 10.09 5.43 -11.67
CA VAL A 194 10.24 6.78 -11.09
C VAL A 194 11.09 7.68 -11.99
N SER A 195 12.13 7.15 -12.63
CA SER A 195 12.95 7.93 -13.57
C SER A 195 12.17 8.40 -14.80
N ARG A 196 11.21 7.60 -15.28
CA ARG A 196 10.29 7.99 -16.37
C ARG A 196 9.16 8.88 -15.89
N ASN A 197 8.77 8.77 -14.62
CA ASN A 197 7.62 9.47 -14.03
C ASN A 197 7.99 10.11 -12.68
N PRO A 198 8.81 11.18 -12.67
CA PRO A 198 9.39 11.71 -11.42
C PRO A 198 8.34 12.24 -10.43
N GLY A 199 7.18 12.71 -10.92
CA GLY A 199 6.08 13.24 -10.11
C GLY A 199 5.10 12.19 -9.58
N HIS A 200 5.30 10.90 -9.89
CA HIS A 200 4.37 9.85 -9.46
C HIS A 200 4.63 9.45 -8.00
N ALA A 201 3.90 10.05 -7.05
CA ALA A 201 4.06 9.82 -5.61
C ALA A 201 4.02 8.34 -5.21
N GLY A 202 3.01 7.58 -5.66
CA GLY A 202 2.87 6.17 -5.26
C GLY A 202 4.03 5.27 -5.69
N ALA A 203 4.69 5.53 -6.83
CA ALA A 203 5.85 4.76 -7.26
C ALA A 203 7.09 5.07 -6.40
N ARG A 204 7.19 6.32 -5.93
CA ARG A 204 8.22 6.74 -5.00
C ARG A 204 8.02 6.11 -3.62
N ASP A 205 6.77 6.01 -3.16
CA ASP A 205 6.44 5.30 -1.91
C ASP A 205 6.84 3.82 -1.98
N VAL A 206 6.54 3.15 -3.10
CA VAL A 206 6.97 1.76 -3.34
C VAL A 206 8.50 1.65 -3.29
N LEU A 207 9.22 2.56 -3.95
CA LEU A 207 10.69 2.57 -3.93
C LEU A 207 11.25 2.77 -2.52
N LEU A 208 10.71 3.72 -1.77
CA LEU A 208 11.13 3.99 -0.39
C LEU A 208 10.81 2.81 0.55
N SER A 209 9.68 2.14 0.36
CA SER A 209 9.34 0.92 1.09
C SER A 209 10.33 -0.19 0.79
N ALA A 210 10.64 -0.45 -0.49
CA ALA A 210 11.61 -1.47 -0.88
C ALA A 210 13.02 -1.19 -0.31
N TYR A 211 13.42 0.08 -0.23
CA TYR A 211 14.66 0.45 0.46
C TYR A 211 14.65 0.13 1.96
N ARG A 212 13.54 0.41 2.67
CA ARG A 212 13.40 0.07 4.09
C ARG A 212 13.48 -1.44 4.29
N ASP A 213 12.70 -2.20 3.51
CA ASP A 213 12.67 -3.66 3.59
C ASP A 213 14.06 -4.26 3.36
N LYS A 214 14.80 -3.76 2.35
CA LYS A 214 16.18 -4.19 2.09
C LYS A 214 17.11 -3.86 3.25
N THR A 215 17.00 -2.68 3.82
CA THR A 215 17.79 -2.25 4.98
C THR A 215 17.54 -3.16 6.18
N ASP A 216 16.27 -3.50 6.44
CA ASP A 216 15.89 -4.36 7.56
C ASP A 216 16.38 -5.80 7.36
N VAL A 217 16.26 -6.35 6.15
CA VAL A 217 16.80 -7.66 5.80
C VAL A 217 18.32 -7.70 5.99
N LEU A 218 19.05 -6.67 5.55
CA LEU A 218 20.50 -6.60 5.74
C LEU A 218 20.88 -6.57 7.24
N ARG A 219 20.14 -5.82 8.06
CA ARG A 219 20.35 -5.79 9.52
C ARG A 219 20.05 -7.13 10.17
N GLU A 220 19.00 -7.83 9.73
CA GLU A 220 18.68 -9.18 10.22
C GLU A 220 19.83 -10.15 9.94
N VAL A 221 20.46 -10.08 8.76
CA VAL A 221 21.62 -10.92 8.42
C VAL A 221 22.81 -10.63 9.34
N LEU A 222 23.10 -9.35 9.63
CA LEU A 222 24.14 -9.00 10.61
C LEU A 222 23.81 -9.51 12.02
N ALA A 223 22.56 -9.40 12.45
CA ALA A 223 22.12 -9.90 13.76
C ALA A 223 22.21 -11.44 13.88
N LEU A 224 22.14 -12.18 12.76
CA LEU A 224 22.38 -13.62 12.76
C LEU A 224 23.85 -13.97 13.02
N GLU A 225 24.77 -13.16 12.53
CA GLU A 225 26.19 -13.32 12.82
C GLU A 225 26.45 -13.11 14.32
N GLU A 226 25.96 -12.00 14.88
CA GLU A 226 26.15 -11.68 16.30
C GLU A 226 25.62 -12.79 17.23
N ARG A 227 24.44 -13.35 16.93
CA ARG A 227 23.86 -14.46 17.72
C ARG A 227 24.61 -15.78 17.61
N SER A 228 25.31 -16.05 16.50
CA SER A 228 26.15 -17.25 16.43
C SER A 228 27.32 -17.18 17.40
N TRP A 229 27.92 -16.00 17.57
CA TRP A 229 29.03 -15.81 18.50
C TRP A 229 28.63 -15.98 19.96
N THR A 230 27.38 -15.68 20.33
CA THR A 230 26.92 -15.78 21.72
C THR A 230 26.50 -17.19 22.15
N ASN A 231 26.18 -18.08 21.20
CA ASN A 231 25.65 -19.42 21.48
C ASN A 231 26.68 -20.55 21.35
N GLU A 232 27.92 -20.24 21.00
CA GLU A 232 28.98 -21.24 20.94
C GLU A 232 29.48 -21.53 22.38
N PRO A 233 29.35 -22.76 22.89
CA PRO A 233 29.81 -23.10 24.23
C PRO A 233 31.31 -22.83 24.29
N ARG A 234 31.72 -21.94 25.20
CA ARG A 234 33.15 -21.75 25.53
C ARG A 234 33.63 -23.05 26.18
N ASP A 235 34.21 -23.92 25.36
CA ASP A 235 34.90 -25.11 25.85
C ASP A 235 35.88 -24.70 26.95
N SER A 236 35.62 -25.22 28.15
CA SER A 236 36.36 -25.01 29.39
C SER A 236 37.34 -26.15 29.61
#